data_AF-A0A947A8I4-F1
#
_entry.id   AF-A0A947A8I4-F1
#
_cell.length_a   1.000
_cell.length_b   1.000
_cell.length_c   1.000
_cell.angle_alpha   90.00
_cell.angle_beta   90.00
_cell.angle_gamma   90.00
#
_symmetry.space_group_name_H-M   'P 1'
#
loop_
_entity.id
_entity.type
_entity.pdbx_description
1 polymer ?
#
loop_
_entity_poly.entity_id
_entity_poly.type
_entity_poly.pdbx_seq_one_letter_code
_entity_poly.pdbx_strand_id
1 'polypeptide(L)' 'MQIKKNTSLEAHFEAFRKNIIGIDQTFTTPYGEKKILYADWIASGRLYRPIEEKLMTDFGPFVANTHTETTITGT' A
#
# COMPACT_ATOMS: atom_id res chain seq x y z
N MET A 1 -21.47 5.59 -25.16
CA MET A 1 -20.80 5.42 -23.85
C MET A 1 -19.86 6.61 -23.68
N GLN A 2 -20.13 7.53 -22.75
CA GLN A 2 -19.23 8.67 -22.54
C GLN A 2 -17.97 8.18 -21.80
N ILE A 3 -16.82 8.32 -22.44
CA ILE A 3 -15.53 8.08 -21.79
C ILE A 3 -15.30 9.25 -20.83
N LYS A 4 -15.36 8.97 -19.53
CA LYS A 4 -15.08 9.96 -18.50
C LYS A 4 -13.62 10.40 -18.68
N LYS A 5 -13.39 11.67 -19.01
CA LYS A 5 -12.05 12.21 -19.20
C LYS A 5 -11.40 12.33 -17.82
N ASN A 6 -10.25 11.69 -17.62
CA ASN A 6 -9.50 11.83 -16.37
C ASN A 6 -9.18 13.30 -16.14
N THR A 7 -9.44 13.78 -14.93
CA THR A 7 -9.06 15.13 -14.51
C THR A 7 -7.54 15.25 -14.46
N SER A 8 -7.02 16.49 -14.51
CA SER A 8 -5.58 16.75 -14.33
C SER A 8 -5.04 16.14 -13.03
N LEU A 9 -5.81 16.21 -11.94
CA LEU A 9 -5.44 15.64 -10.65
C LEU A 9 -5.48 14.11 -10.64
N GLU A 10 -6.51 13.49 -11.23
CA GLU A 10 -6.54 12.03 -11.38
C GLU A 10 -5.33 11.53 -12.16
N ALA A 11 -4.99 12.19 -13.27
CA ALA A 11 -3.82 11.83 -14.06
C ALA A 11 -2.50 12.02 -13.28
N HIS A 12 -2.38 13.10 -12.52
CA HIS A 12 -1.21 13.36 -11.68
C HIS A 12 -1.03 12.28 -10.60
N PHE A 13 -2.12 11.90 -9.92
CA PHE A 13 -2.06 10.95 -8.80
C PHE A 13 -2.07 9.47 -9.23
N GLU A 14 -2.33 9.17 -10.49
CA GLU A 14 -2.39 7.79 -11.02
C GLU A 14 -1.10 7.00 -10.72
N ALA A 15 0.05 7.64 -10.89
CA ALA A 15 1.35 7.01 -10.63
C ALA A 15 1.56 6.61 -9.16
N PHE A 16 0.89 7.27 -8.22
CA PHE A 16 0.90 6.93 -6.79
C PHE A 16 -0.20 5.92 -6.48
N ARG A 17 -1.40 6.09 -7.05
CA ARG A 17 -2.56 5.23 -6.83
C ARG A 17 -2.25 3.75 -7.10
N LYS A 18 -1.53 3.46 -8.19
CA LYS A 18 -1.12 2.09 -8.57
C LYS A 18 -0.24 1.38 -7.54
N ASN A 19 0.41 2.12 -6.65
CA ASN A 19 1.31 1.58 -5.63
C ASN A 19 0.59 1.26 -4.30
N ILE A 20 -0.69 1.65 -4.17
CA ILE A 20 -1.50 1.29 -2.99
C ILE A 20 -1.76 -0.22 -3.02
N ILE A 21 -1.33 -0.92 -1.97
CA ILE A 21 -1.51 -2.37 -1.89
C ILE A 21 -3.01 -2.68 -1.76
N GLY A 22 -3.50 -3.57 -2.62
CA GLY A 22 -4.91 -3.99 -2.66
C GLY A 22 -5.88 -2.97 -3.24
N ILE A 23 -5.43 -1.91 -3.94
CA ILE A 23 -6.30 -0.86 -4.51
C ILE A 23 -7.46 -1.38 -5.36
N ASP A 24 -7.26 -2.51 -6.04
CA ASP A 24 -8.27 -3.16 -6.87
C ASP A 24 -8.82 -4.46 -6.28
N GLN A 25 -8.58 -4.70 -4.99
CA GLN A 25 -9.04 -5.89 -4.30
C GLN A 25 -10.57 -6.00 -4.36
N THR A 26 -11.02 -7.21 -4.63
CA THR A 26 -12.42 -7.59 -4.67
C THR A 26 -12.75 -8.56 -3.54
N PHE A 27 -14.05 -8.73 -3.28
CA PHE A 27 -14.58 -9.73 -2.36
C PHE A 27 -15.90 -10.29 -2.91
N THR A 28 -16.18 -11.54 -2.56
CA THR A 28 -17.41 -12.22 -2.97
C THR A 28 -18.58 -11.81 -2.09
N THR A 29 -19.71 -11.51 -2.71
CA THR A 29 -20.99 -11.28 -2.04
C THR A 29 -22.04 -12.24 -2.59
N PRO A 30 -23.19 -12.41 -1.91
CA PRO A 30 -24.34 -13.14 -2.49
C PRO A 30 -24.82 -12.59 -3.84
N TYR A 31 -24.45 -11.34 -4.17
CA TYR A 31 -24.80 -10.65 -5.41
C TYR A 31 -23.61 -10.56 -6.38
N GLY A 32 -22.67 -11.49 -6.27
CA GLY A 32 -21.47 -11.57 -7.10
C GLY A 32 -20.25 -10.85 -6.51
N GLU A 33 -19.18 -10.80 -7.30
CA GLU A 33 -17.93 -10.13 -6.92
C GLU A 33 -18.13 -8.61 -6.88
N LYS A 34 -17.61 -7.97 -5.82
CA LYS A 34 -17.63 -6.52 -5.65
C LYS A 34 -16.22 -6.01 -5.35
N LYS A 35 -15.91 -4.81 -5.84
CA LYS A 35 -14.67 -4.10 -5.51
C LYS A 35 -14.75 -3.56 -4.08
N ILE A 36 -13.66 -3.66 -3.34
CA ILE A 36 -13.55 -3.02 -2.03
C ILE A 36 -13.41 -1.50 -2.25
N LEU A 37 -14.42 -0.74 -1.81
CA LEU A 37 -14.35 0.71 -1.73
C LEU A 37 -13.81 1.10 -0.35
N TYR A 38 -12.54 1.50 -0.30
CA TYR A 38 -11.94 2.01 0.92
C TYR A 38 -12.12 3.53 0.99
N ALA A 39 -12.88 3.99 1.98
CA ALA A 39 -13.23 5.40 2.17
C ALA A 39 -12.85 5.93 3.57
N ASP A 40 -12.11 5.15 4.35
CA ASP A 40 -11.72 5.48 5.73
C ASP A 40 -10.28 6.00 5.84
N TRP A 41 -9.84 6.75 4.82
CA TRP A 41 -8.46 7.26 4.71
C TRP A 41 -8.10 8.31 5.77
N ILE A 42 -9.08 8.84 6.49
CA ILE A 42 -8.85 9.76 7.62
C ILE A 42 -8.38 8.98 8.85
N ALA A 43 -8.93 7.78 9.08
CA ALA A 43 -8.53 6.96 10.21
C ALA A 43 -7.21 6.23 9.94
N SER A 44 -7.04 5.67 8.74
CA SER A 44 -5.81 4.98 8.37
C SER A 44 -5.58 4.96 6.86
N GLY A 45 -4.32 4.87 6.44
CA GLY A 45 -3.96 4.60 5.04
C GLY A 45 -3.83 3.10 4.79
N ARG A 46 -4.06 2.67 3.55
CA ARG A 46 -3.58 1.34 3.10
C ARG A 46 -2.07 1.35 2.95
N LEU A 47 -1.46 0.18 3.11
CA LEU A 47 -0.03 -0.02 2.89
C LEU A 47 0.38 0.47 1.49
N TYR A 48 1.58 1.04 1.40
CA TYR A 48 2.10 1.63 0.19
C TYR A 48 3.36 0.90 -0.25
N ARG A 49 3.29 0.28 -1.43
CA ARG A 49 4.30 -0.70 -1.89
C ARG A 49 5.75 -0.20 -1.78
N PRO A 50 6.12 1.02 -2.23
CA PRO A 50 7.48 1.53 -2.06
C PRO A 50 7.97 1.59 -0.61
N ILE A 51 7.09 1.84 0.36
CA ILE A 51 7.45 1.84 1.79
C ILE A 51 7.67 0.40 2.25
N GLU A 52 6.73 -0.49 1.95
CA GLU A 52 6.82 -1.90 2.37
C GLU A 52 8.03 -2.61 1.75
N GLU A 53 8.32 -2.36 0.48
CA GLU A 53 9.51 -2.91 -0.19
C GLU A 53 10.77 -2.46 0.54
N LYS A 54 10.88 -1.17 0.88
CA LYS A 54 12.02 -0.66 1.64
C LYS A 54 12.12 -1.30 3.03
N LEU A 55 10.99 -1.41 3.74
CA LEU A 55 10.93 -2.09 5.03
C LEU A 55 11.40 -3.55 4.92
N MET A 56 11.02 -4.27 3.88
CA MET A 56 11.40 -5.67 3.69
C MET A 56 12.85 -5.83 3.23
N THR A 57 13.35 -4.99 2.33
CA THR A 57 14.65 -5.19 1.67
C THR A 57 15.80 -4.48 2.36
N ASP A 58 15.56 -3.27 2.87
CA ASP A 58 16.63 -2.40 3.38
C ASP A 58 16.71 -2.46 4.90
N PHE A 59 15.55 -2.55 5.57
CA PHE A 59 15.48 -2.55 7.04
C PHE A 59 15.34 -3.97 7.61
N GLY A 60 14.47 -4.78 7.03
CA GLY A 60 14.15 -6.16 7.46
C GLY A 60 15.38 -7.04 7.72
N PRO A 61 16.40 -7.05 6.85
CA PRO A 61 17.60 -7.86 7.06
C PRO A 61 18.43 -7.47 8.29
N PHE A 62 18.27 -6.24 8.78
CA PHE A 62 18.98 -5.73 9.95
C PHE A 62 18.14 -5.75 11.24
N VAL A 63 16.89 -6.22 11.17
CA VAL A 63 16.06 -6.35 12.37
C VAL A 63 16.66 -7.45 13.26
N ALA A 64 17.12 -7.06 14.44
CA ALA A 64 17.52 -7.97 15.50
C ALA A 64 16.91 -7.56 16.83
N ASN A 65 17.03 -8.44 17.83
CA ASN A 65 16.65 -8.10 19.20
C ASN A 65 17.46 -6.90 19.68
N THR A 66 16.77 -5.85 20.08
CA THR A 66 17.37 -4.60 20.59
C THR A 66 18.06 -4.73 21.95
N HIS A 67 17.99 -5.92 22.57
CA HIS A 67 18.58 -6.21 23.88
C HIS A 67 20.06 -6.62 23.82
N THR A 68 20.68 -6.66 22.62
CA THR A 68 22.06 -7.13 22.48
C THR A 68 22.77 -6.38 21.35
N GLU A 69 23.73 -5.53 21.71
CA GLU A 69 24.47 -4.66 20.78
C GLU A 69 25.71 -5.35 20.16
N THR A 70 25.89 -6.65 20.36
CA THR A 70 27.13 -7.37 20.03
C THR A 70 27.27 -7.72 18.54
N THR A 71 26.31 -7.37 17.68
CA THR A 71 26.31 -7.75 16.24
C THR A 71 25.97 -6.56 15.35
N ILE A 72 26.30 -6.66 14.05
CA ILE A 72 26.04 -5.62 13.05
C ILE A 72 24.56 -5.22 12.91
N THR A 73 23.65 -6.04 13.43
CA THR A 73 22.19 -5.78 13.46
C THR A 73 21.71 -5.22 14.80
N GLY A 74 22.59 -5.07 15.79
CA GLY A 74 22.29 -4.58 17.14
C GLY A 74 22.87 -3.19 17.47
N THR A 75 23.53 -2.53 16.52
CA THR A 75 23.98 -1.12 16.60
C THR A 75 23.11 -0.26 15.69
#